data_AF-A0A8H9HAC2-F1
#
_entry.id   AF-A0A8H9HAC2-F1
#
_cell.length_a   1.000
_cell.length_b   1.000
_cell.length_c   1.000
_cell.angle_alpha   90.00
_cell.angle_beta   90.00
_cell.angle_gamma   90.00
#
_symmetry.space_group_name_H-M   'P 1'
#
loop_
_entity.id
_entity.type
_entity.pdbx_description
1 polymer ?
#
loop_
_entity_poly.entity_id
_entity_poly.type
_entity_poly.pdbx_seq_one_letter_code
_entity_poly.pdbx_strand_id
1 'polypeptide(L)'
;MSDFAQGAEPQESEDAAMAREAVDVYLARQLSEWEGQLGAATEGTSEYDETESYLRAEEGRRAAWRRTGRLDSALALAVDERARADLKMGAIDPPRREAIRRGLRELGWDPEVSSDASVR
;
A
#
# COMPACT_ATOMS: atom_id res chain seq x y z
N MET A 1 20.90 -39.24 -18.34
CA MET A 1 20.57 -38.81 -16.97
C MET A 1 21.21 -37.45 -16.76
N SER A 2 20.41 -36.39 -16.77
CA SER A 2 20.70 -35.10 -16.13
C SER A 2 19.38 -34.33 -16.13
N ASP A 3 18.57 -34.54 -15.08
CA ASP A 3 17.46 -33.66 -14.74
C ASP A 3 18.07 -32.33 -14.29
N PHE A 4 17.97 -31.31 -15.14
CA PHE A 4 18.13 -29.93 -14.71
C PHE A 4 16.77 -29.48 -14.19
N ALA A 5 16.56 -29.60 -12.88
CA ALA A 5 15.54 -28.82 -12.21
C ALA A 5 15.96 -27.34 -12.32
N GLN A 6 15.50 -26.68 -13.38
CA GLN A 6 15.57 -25.23 -13.49
C GLN A 6 14.86 -24.66 -12.25
N GLY A 7 15.62 -23.88 -11.47
CA GLY A 7 15.13 -23.29 -10.23
C GLY A 7 13.82 -22.55 -10.48
N ALA A 8 12.74 -23.08 -9.92
CA ALA A 8 11.52 -22.31 -9.75
C ALA A 8 11.89 -21.13 -8.86
N GLU A 9 11.75 -19.91 -9.36
CA GLU A 9 11.70 -18.77 -8.46
C GLU A 9 10.65 -19.07 -7.38
N PRO A 10 10.90 -18.71 -6.11
CA PRO A 10 9.93 -18.97 -5.06
C PRO A 10 8.61 -18.35 -5.49
N GLN A 11 7.61 -19.19 -5.75
CA GLN A 11 6.31 -18.72 -6.18
C GLN A 11 5.75 -17.87 -5.04
N GLU A 12 5.47 -16.61 -5.34
CA GLU A 12 4.89 -15.69 -4.37
C GLU A 12 3.60 -16.29 -3.81
N SER A 13 3.43 -16.21 -2.50
CA SER A 13 2.21 -16.71 -1.86
C SER A 13 0.99 -15.92 -2.33
N GLU A 14 -0.18 -16.55 -2.30
CA GLU A 14 -1.43 -15.87 -2.65
C GLU A 14 -1.70 -14.67 -1.72
N ASP A 15 -1.33 -14.77 -0.44
CA ASP A 15 -1.47 -13.70 0.54
C ASP A 15 -0.56 -12.51 0.19
N ALA A 16 0.72 -12.75 -0.14
CA ALA A 16 1.67 -11.69 -0.53
C ALA A 16 1.23 -11.00 -1.83
N ALA A 17 0.77 -11.75 -2.82
CA ALA A 17 0.20 -11.20 -4.05
C ALA A 17 -1.03 -10.32 -3.76
N MET A 18 -1.92 -10.77 -2.87
CA MET A 18 -3.10 -10.01 -2.47
C MET A 18 -2.74 -8.73 -1.71
N ALA A 19 -1.71 -8.77 -0.85
CA ALA A 19 -1.22 -7.58 -0.18
C ALA A 19 -0.58 -6.58 -1.16
N ARG A 20 0.16 -7.05 -2.18
CA ARG A 20 0.67 -6.16 -3.24
C ARG A 20 -0.44 -5.48 -4.00
N GLU A 21 -1.48 -6.23 -4.39
CA GLU A 21 -2.67 -5.68 -5.04
C GLU A 21 -3.32 -4.61 -4.15
N ALA A 22 -3.52 -4.89 -2.87
CA ALA A 22 -4.10 -3.94 -1.92
C ALA A 22 -3.27 -2.65 -1.79
N VAL A 23 -1.94 -2.75 -1.77
CA VAL A 23 -1.03 -1.59 -1.75
C VAL A 23 -1.15 -0.78 -3.04
N ASP A 24 -1.15 -1.44 -4.21
CA ASP A 24 -1.29 -0.76 -5.50
C ASP A 24 -2.64 -0.04 -5.62
N VAL A 25 -3.73 -0.67 -5.17
CA VAL A 25 -5.07 -0.07 -5.15
C VAL A 25 -5.11 1.13 -4.18
N TYR A 26 -4.53 1.00 -2.99
CA TYR A 26 -4.47 2.09 -2.02
C TYR A 26 -3.73 3.31 -2.58
N LEU A 27 -2.53 3.11 -3.14
CA LEU A 27 -1.72 4.18 -3.73
C LEU A 27 -2.40 4.82 -4.95
N ALA A 28 -3.01 4.02 -5.81
CA ALA A 28 -3.77 4.54 -6.96
C ALA A 28 -4.95 5.41 -6.51
N ARG A 29 -5.65 4.99 -5.45
CA ARG A 29 -6.75 5.76 -4.88
C ARG A 29 -6.26 7.08 -4.27
N GLN A 30 -5.17 7.07 -3.50
CA GLN A 30 -4.59 8.29 -2.94
C GLN A 30 -4.23 9.29 -4.04
N LEU A 31 -3.59 8.82 -5.12
CA LEU A 31 -3.30 9.67 -6.29
C LEU A 31 -4.56 10.29 -6.89
N SER A 32 -5.60 9.50 -7.14
CA SER A 32 -6.85 10.06 -7.69
C SER A 32 -7.56 11.03 -6.73
N GLU A 33 -7.43 10.84 -5.41
CA GLU A 33 -7.95 11.78 -4.42
C GLU A 33 -7.19 13.12 -4.49
N TRP A 34 -5.86 13.10 -4.58
CA TRP A 34 -5.04 14.30 -4.73
C TRP A 34 -5.23 14.99 -6.09
N GLU A 35 -5.33 14.24 -7.18
CA GLU A 35 -5.65 14.77 -8.51
C GLU A 35 -7.01 15.49 -8.53
N GLY A 36 -8.01 14.91 -7.86
CA GLY A 36 -9.33 15.52 -7.71
C GLY A 36 -9.30 16.81 -6.89
N GLN A 37 -8.53 16.84 -5.80
CA GLN A 37 -8.32 18.05 -5.00
C GLN A 37 -7.57 19.13 -5.79
N LEU A 38 -6.54 18.75 -6.55
CA LEU A 38 -5.77 19.69 -7.36
C LEU A 38 -6.64 20.33 -8.45
N GLY A 39 -7.51 19.53 -9.10
CA GLY A 39 -8.48 20.03 -10.08
C GLY A 39 -9.56 20.93 -9.49
N ALA A 40 -9.82 20.85 -8.18
CA ALA A 40 -10.74 21.73 -7.47
C ALA A 40 -10.06 22.99 -6.88
N ALA A 41 -8.74 22.95 -6.66
CA ALA A 41 -7.97 24.05 -6.13
C ALA A 41 -7.76 25.15 -7.18
N THR A 42 -7.70 26.41 -6.72
CA THR A 42 -7.45 27.56 -7.61
C THR A 42 -5.94 27.74 -7.80
N GLU A 43 -5.48 27.68 -9.05
CA GLU A 43 -4.08 27.94 -9.41
C GLU A 43 -3.56 29.27 -8.82
N GLY A 44 -2.33 29.24 -8.29
CA GLY A 44 -1.68 30.40 -7.66
C GLY A 44 -2.09 30.65 -6.21
N THR A 45 -2.86 29.75 -5.60
CA THR A 45 -3.12 29.77 -4.15
C THR A 45 -2.18 28.82 -3.40
N SER A 46 -2.00 29.04 -2.10
CA SER A 46 -1.22 28.13 -1.25
C SER A 46 -1.82 26.73 -1.20
N GLU A 47 -3.14 26.60 -1.25
CA GLU A 47 -3.84 25.32 -1.30
C GLU A 47 -3.47 24.52 -2.56
N TYR A 48 -3.38 25.19 -3.72
CA TYR A 48 -2.95 24.55 -4.96
C TYR A 48 -1.50 24.06 -4.86
N ASP A 49 -0.58 24.91 -4.39
CA ASP A 49 0.83 24.57 -4.26
C ASP A 49 1.06 23.42 -3.27
N GLU A 50 0.34 23.43 -2.14
CA GLU A 50 0.37 22.35 -1.14
C GLU A 50 -0.18 21.05 -1.73
N THR A 51 -1.31 21.10 -2.43
CA THR A 51 -1.94 19.94 -3.06
C THR A 51 -1.04 19.34 -4.14
N GLU A 52 -0.40 20.18 -4.97
CA GLU A 52 0.56 19.73 -5.98
C GLU A 52 1.77 19.03 -5.33
N SER A 53 2.27 19.59 -4.22
CA SER A 53 3.37 18.98 -3.45
C SER A 53 2.98 17.61 -2.89
N TYR A 54 1.78 17.45 -2.34
CA TYR A 54 1.29 16.16 -1.84
C TYR A 54 1.11 15.15 -2.98
N LEU A 55 0.56 15.55 -4.11
CA LEU A 55 0.42 14.70 -5.29
C LEU A 55 1.78 14.15 -5.74
N ARG A 56 2.78 15.03 -5.92
CA ARG A 56 4.14 14.62 -6.31
C ARG A 56 4.81 13.68 -5.29
N ALA A 57 4.58 13.91 -4.00
CA ALA A 57 5.08 13.02 -2.95
C ALA A 57 4.47 11.61 -3.06
N GLU A 58 3.17 11.53 -3.33
CA GLU A 58 2.44 10.27 -3.49
C GLU A 58 2.85 9.53 -4.78
N GLU A 59 3.09 10.26 -5.88
CA GLU A 59 3.64 9.70 -7.11
C GLU A 59 5.03 9.09 -6.86
N GLY A 60 5.87 9.79 -6.12
CA GLY A 60 7.18 9.33 -5.69
C GLY A 60 7.10 8.05 -4.85
N ARG A 61 6.16 8.00 -3.90
CA ARG A 61 5.89 6.81 -3.07
C ARG A 61 5.46 5.62 -3.91
N ARG A 62 4.54 5.81 -4.87
CA ARG A 62 4.10 4.74 -5.79
C ARG A 62 5.23 4.25 -6.70
N ALA A 63 6.03 5.15 -7.24
CA ALA A 63 7.18 4.79 -8.06
C ALA A 63 8.23 4.00 -7.24
N ALA A 64 8.48 4.40 -6.00
CA ALA A 64 9.39 3.70 -5.09
C ALA A 64 8.85 2.30 -4.74
N TRP A 65 7.57 2.19 -4.43
CA TRP A 65 6.89 0.91 -4.20
C TRP A 65 7.05 -0.04 -5.39
N ARG A 66 6.68 0.40 -6.60
CA ARG A 66 6.76 -0.44 -7.81
C ARG A 66 8.18 -0.88 -8.17
N ARG A 67 9.18 -0.06 -7.85
CA ARG A 67 10.58 -0.36 -8.13
C ARG A 67 11.18 -1.35 -7.13
N THR A 68 10.85 -1.18 -5.85
CA THR A 68 11.53 -1.90 -4.77
C THR A 68 10.73 -3.06 -4.21
N GLY A 69 9.40 -3.02 -4.35
CA GLY A 69 8.48 -3.94 -3.71
C GLY A 69 8.56 -3.93 -2.19
N ARG A 70 9.19 -2.92 -1.57
CA ARG A 70 9.39 -2.82 -0.13
C ARG A 70 8.33 -1.93 0.49
N LEU A 71 7.72 -2.43 1.56
CA LEU A 71 6.83 -1.65 2.41
C LEU A 71 7.66 -0.87 3.43
N ASP A 72 7.34 0.41 3.60
CA ASP A 72 7.59 1.08 4.87
C ASP A 72 6.41 0.83 5.83
N SER A 73 6.67 0.96 7.14
CA SER A 73 5.67 0.65 8.18
C SER A 73 4.43 1.54 8.09
N ALA A 74 4.56 2.78 7.61
CA ALA A 74 3.45 3.72 7.53
C ALA A 74 2.50 3.34 6.39
N LEU A 75 3.05 2.98 5.21
CA LEU A 75 2.28 2.49 4.08
C LEU A 75 1.57 1.18 4.42
N ALA A 76 2.26 0.24 5.06
CA ALA A 76 1.64 -1.02 5.47
C ALA A 76 0.51 -0.82 6.48
N LEU A 77 0.69 0.08 7.46
CA LEU A 77 -0.36 0.45 8.41
C LEU A 77 -1.57 1.06 7.70
N ALA A 78 -1.34 2.01 6.79
CA ALA A 78 -2.41 2.66 6.05
C ALA A 78 -3.22 1.68 5.18
N VAL A 79 -2.55 0.68 4.59
CA VAL A 79 -3.23 -0.39 3.83
C VAL A 79 -4.02 -1.32 4.76
N ASP A 80 -3.52 -1.71 5.93
CA ASP A 80 -4.29 -2.51 6.90
C ASP A 80 -5.50 -1.72 7.44
N GLU A 81 -5.33 -0.43 7.75
CA GLU A 81 -6.44 0.44 8.17
C GLU A 81 -7.50 0.58 7.09
N ARG A 82 -7.07 0.74 5.83
CA ARG A 82 -7.97 0.76 4.68
C ARG A 82 -8.74 -0.56 4.55
N ALA A 83 -8.06 -1.70 4.63
CA ALA A 83 -8.70 -3.01 4.58
C ALA A 83 -9.72 -3.20 5.72
N ARG A 84 -9.42 -2.71 6.93
CA ARG A 84 -10.39 -2.70 8.04
C ARG A 84 -11.61 -1.84 7.74
N ALA A 85 -11.42 -0.66 7.15
CA ALA A 85 -12.51 0.22 6.74
C ALA A 85 -13.36 -0.42 5.63
N ASP A 86 -12.73 -1.02 4.63
CA ASP A 86 -13.41 -1.69 3.51
C ASP A 86 -14.21 -2.91 3.99
N LEU A 87 -13.69 -3.67 4.96
CA LEU A 87 -14.44 -4.74 5.64
C LEU A 87 -15.69 -4.18 6.36
N LYS A 88 -15.54 -3.09 7.10
CA LYS A 88 -16.66 -2.44 7.81
C LYS A 88 -17.75 -1.94 6.84
N MET A 89 -17.35 -1.53 5.64
CA MET A 89 -18.27 -1.08 4.58
C MET A 89 -18.82 -2.24 3.71
N GLY A 90 -18.38 -3.48 3.94
CA GLY A 90 -18.77 -4.64 3.13
C GLY A 90 -18.17 -4.68 1.72
N ALA A 91 -17.12 -3.89 1.46
CA ALA A 91 -16.42 -3.89 0.18
C ALA A 91 -15.47 -5.09 0.00
N ILE A 92 -15.00 -5.66 1.12
CA ILE A 92 -14.26 -6.93 1.16
C ILE A 92 -14.84 -7.82 2.26
N ASP A 93 -14.59 -9.13 2.15
CA ASP A 93 -14.99 -10.11 3.17
C ASP A 93 -13.88 -10.34 4.23
N PRO A 94 -14.20 -10.98 5.37
CA PRO A 94 -13.22 -11.25 6.42
C PRO A 94 -12.02 -12.09 5.95
N PRO A 95 -12.19 -13.17 5.14
CA PRO A 95 -11.06 -13.91 4.59
C PRO A 95 -10.08 -13.04 3.79
N ARG A 96 -10.60 -12.18 2.91
CA ARG A 96 -9.78 -11.26 2.10
C ARG A 96 -9.03 -10.26 2.97
N ARG A 97 -9.68 -9.69 4.00
CA ARG A 97 -8.99 -8.81 4.96
C ARG A 97 -7.83 -9.52 5.65
N GLU A 98 -8.04 -10.76 6.08
CA GLU A 98 -7.00 -11.50 6.80
C GLU A 98 -5.86 -11.94 5.89
N ALA A 99 -6.16 -12.31 4.64
CA ALA A 99 -5.16 -12.57 3.61
C ALA A 99 -4.29 -11.33 3.33
N ILE A 100 -4.90 -10.14 3.18
CA ILE A 100 -4.16 -8.87 3.07
C ILE A 100 -3.23 -8.69 4.28
N ARG A 101 -3.73 -8.89 5.50
CA ARG A 101 -2.92 -8.72 6.72
C ARG A 101 -1.74 -9.70 6.79
N ARG A 102 -1.94 -10.97 6.45
CA ARG A 102 -0.86 -11.98 6.40
C ARG A 102 0.15 -11.64 5.31
N GLY A 103 -0.31 -11.25 4.13
CA GLY A 103 0.54 -10.83 3.03
C GLY A 103 1.40 -9.61 3.36
N LEU A 104 0.84 -8.59 4.05
CA LEU A 104 1.63 -7.45 4.52
C LEU A 104 2.77 -7.89 5.44
N ARG A 105 2.53 -8.88 6.32
CA ARG A 105 3.57 -9.47 7.18
C ARG A 105 4.65 -10.20 6.40
N GLU A 106 4.26 -10.97 5.39
CA GLU A 106 5.20 -11.64 4.49
C GLU A 106 6.06 -10.66 3.68
N LEU A 107 5.51 -9.49 3.35
CA LEU A 107 6.22 -8.39 2.72
C LEU A 107 7.11 -7.59 3.70
N GLY A 108 7.23 -8.03 4.96
CA GLY A 108 8.16 -7.49 5.94
C GLY A 108 7.56 -6.46 6.91
N TRP A 109 6.23 -6.30 6.94
CA TRP A 109 5.58 -5.46 7.94
C TRP A 109 5.38 -6.18 9.27
N ASP A 110 5.85 -5.57 10.36
CA ASP A 110 5.53 -6.02 11.71
C ASP A 110 4.50 -5.08 12.38
N PRO A 111 3.24 -5.51 12.55
CA PRO A 111 2.22 -4.71 13.21
C PRO A 111 2.48 -4.50 14.71
N GLU A 112 3.27 -5.35 15.37
CA GLU A 112 3.52 -5.27 16.81
C GLU A 112 4.61 -4.23 17.14
N VAL A 113 5.57 -4.03 16.22
CA VAL A 113 6.63 -3.01 16.36
C VAL A 113 6.09 -1.58 16.19
N SER A 114 5.02 -1.39 15.40
CA SER A 114 4.43 -0.06 15.19
C SER A 114 3.66 0.48 16.42
N SER A 115 3.33 -0.38 17.39
CA SER A 115 2.60 0.01 18.60
C SER A 115 3.49 0.67 19.67
N ASP A 116 4.81 0.43 19.62
CA ASP A 116 5.77 0.87 20.65
C ASP A 116 6.41 2.24 20.35
N ALA A 117 6.25 2.75 19.12
CA ALA A 117 6.81 4.05 18.71
C ALA A 117 6.00 5.27 19.17
N SER A 118 4.81 5.07 19.78
CA SER A 118 3.96 6.14 20.33
C SER A 118 4.00 6.25 21.86
N VAL A 119 4.93 5.55 22.53
CA VAL A 119 5.07 5.61 24.00
C VAL A 119 6.53 5.84 24.39
N ARG A 120 7.18 6.91 23.91
CA ARG A 120 8.36 7.51 24.57
C ARG A 120 8.42 9.01 24.35
#